data_AF-A0A4Z0L0R8-F1
#
_entry.id   AF-A0A4Z0L0R8-F1
#
_cell.length_a   1.000
_cell.length_b   1.000
_cell.length_c   1.000
_cell.angle_alpha   90.00
_cell.angle_beta   90.00
_cell.angle_gamma   90.00
#
_symmetry.space_group_name_H-M   'P 1'
#
loop_
_entity.id
_entity.type
_entity.pdbx_description
1 polymer ?
#
loop_
_entity_poly.entity_id
_entity_poly.type
_entity_poly.pdbx_seq_one_letter_code
_entity_poly.pdbx_strand_id
1 'polypeptide(L)' 'ALDLVKKTKGTLAVTGDAFSRQESGVALRKGNEDLLKAVDNDIAEMQKDGTLKALSEKWFGADVTQ' A
#
# COMPACT_ATOMS: atom_id res chain seq x y z
N ALA A 1 -5.91 1.78 -10.06
CA ALA A 1 -6.90 2.71 -10.64
C ALA A 1 -6.33 4.13 -10.88
N LEU A 2 -5.68 4.74 -9.87
CA LEU A 2 -5.07 6.08 -9.96
C LEU A 2 -4.10 6.29 -11.14
N ASP A 3 -3.21 5.33 -11.39
CA ASP A 3 -2.30 5.35 -12.54
C ASP A 3 -3.05 5.34 -13.89
N LEU A 4 -4.17 4.63 -13.96
CA LEU A 4 -5.00 4.50 -15.16
C LEU A 4 -5.76 5.79 -15.48
N VAL A 5 -6.22 6.51 -14.46
CA VAL A 5 -6.79 7.87 -14.60
C VAL A 5 -5.72 8.85 -15.12
N LYS A 6 -4.50 8.80 -14.56
CA LYS A 6 -3.37 9.62 -15.03
C LYS A 6 -3.03 9.33 -16.49
N LYS A 7 -2.89 8.07 -16.87
CA LYS A 7 -2.54 7.66 -18.25
C LYS A 7 -3.59 8.02 -19.28
N THR A 8 -4.87 8.04 -18.89
CA THR A 8 -5.98 8.39 -19.79
C THR A 8 -6.31 9.88 -19.79
N LYS A 9 -5.49 10.72 -19.12
CA LYS A 9 -5.70 12.17 -18.99
C LYS A 9 -7.11 12.52 -18.49
N GLY A 10 -7.65 11.71 -17.58
CA GLY A 10 -8.98 11.92 -17.01
C GLY A 10 -10.15 11.46 -17.89
N THR A 11 -9.90 10.74 -18.99
CA THR A 11 -10.99 10.12 -19.78
C THR A 11 -11.67 8.98 -19.01
N LEU A 12 -10.94 8.33 -18.11
CA LEU A 12 -11.48 7.36 -17.15
C LEU A 12 -11.53 7.99 -15.76
N ALA A 13 -12.64 7.78 -15.05
CA ALA A 13 -12.83 8.21 -13.67
C ALA A 13 -13.05 6.99 -12.75
N VAL A 14 -12.54 7.08 -11.52
CA VAL A 14 -12.90 6.13 -10.46
C VAL A 14 -14.31 6.51 -9.99
N THR A 15 -15.24 5.56 -10.01
CA THR A 15 -16.64 5.77 -9.62
C THR A 15 -17.10 4.67 -8.68
N GLY A 16 -17.94 5.04 -7.71
CA GLY A 16 -18.45 4.14 -6.68
C GLY A 16 -17.45 3.81 -5.57
N ASP A 17 -17.94 3.11 -4.56
CA ASP A 17 -17.13 2.60 -3.45
C ASP A 17 -16.22 1.44 -3.89
N ALA A 18 -15.14 1.22 -3.13
CA ALA A 18 -14.28 0.08 -3.34
C ALA A 18 -15.07 -1.22 -3.18
N PHE A 19 -15.15 -2.02 -4.25
CA PHE A 19 -15.88 -3.28 -4.26
C PHE A 19 -15.35 -4.27 -3.20
N SER A 20 -14.03 -4.27 -2.96
CA SER A 20 -13.41 -5.05 -1.89
C SER A 20 -12.05 -4.47 -1.51
N ARG A 21 -11.69 -4.57 -0.23
CA ARG A 21 -10.35 -4.21 0.24
C ARG A 21 -9.38 -5.30 -0.20
N GLN A 22 -8.38 -4.91 -0.99
CA GLN A 22 -7.29 -5.79 -1.36
C GLN A 22 -6.08 -5.44 -0.48
N GLU A 23 -5.72 -6.36 0.41
CA GLU A 23 -4.55 -6.22 1.26
C GLU A 23 -3.33 -6.80 0.55
N SER A 24 -2.17 -6.17 0.78
CA SER A 24 -0.88 -6.64 0.28
C SER A 24 0.04 -6.89 1.48
N GLY A 25 0.80 -7.98 1.44
CA GLY A 25 1.71 -8.36 2.51
C GLY A 25 2.96 -9.06 2.00
N VAL A 26 3.98 -9.15 2.86
CA VAL A 26 5.24 -9.84 2.55
C VAL A 26 5.10 -11.32 2.92
N ALA A 27 5.15 -12.19 1.93
CA ALA A 27 5.05 -13.63 2.16
C ALA A 27 6.37 -14.19 2.73
N LEU A 28 6.28 -14.87 3.87
CA LEU A 28 7.41 -15.52 4.56
C LEU A 28 7.21 -17.03 4.66
N ARG A 29 8.31 -17.77 4.82
CA ARG A 29 8.26 -19.22 5.02
C ARG A 29 7.60 -19.53 6.36
N LYS A 30 6.67 -20.49 6.37
CA LYS A 30 5.99 -20.97 7.58
C LYS A 30 7.01 -21.46 8.62
N GLY A 31 6.85 -21.05 9.87
CA GLY A 31 7.74 -21.39 10.99
C GLY A 31 8.84 -20.36 11.27
N ASN A 32 9.01 -19.34 10.42
CA ASN A 32 9.97 -18.25 10.67
C ASN A 32 9.32 -17.11 11.48
N GLU A 33 9.00 -17.38 12.74
CA GLU A 33 8.30 -16.42 13.61
C GLU A 33 9.15 -15.19 13.97
N ASP A 34 10.47 -15.34 14.06
CA ASP A 34 11.40 -14.24 14.36
C ASP A 34 11.42 -13.20 13.22
N LEU A 35 11.58 -13.68 11.99
CA LEU A 35 11.57 -12.84 10.80
C LEU A 35 10.20 -12.21 10.56
N LEU A 36 9.11 -12.94 10.83
CA LEU A 36 7.75 -12.39 10.78
C LEU A 36 7.62 -11.19 11.72
N LYS A 37 8.01 -11.35 12.99
CA LYS A 37 7.92 -10.27 13.99
C LYS A 37 8.80 -9.08 13.65
N ALA A 38 10.02 -9.30 13.16
CA ALA A 38 10.90 -8.22 12.74
C ALA A 38 10.27 -7.40 11.61
N VAL A 39 9.81 -8.07 10.55
CA VAL A 39 9.16 -7.43 9.40
C VAL A 39 7.89 -6.70 9.80
N ASP A 40 7.02 -7.31 10.62
CA ASP A 40 5.79 -6.67 11.07
C ASP A 40 6.06 -5.43 11.94
N ASN A 41 7.08 -5.48 12.81
CA ASN A 41 7.49 -4.33 13.63
C ASN A 41 8.03 -3.20 12.76
N ASP A 42 8.96 -3.48 11.85
CA ASP A 42 9.52 -2.48 10.94
C ASP A 42 8.42 -1.83 10.08
N ILE A 43 7.48 -2.62 9.56
CA ILE A 43 6.33 -2.10 8.80
C ILE A 43 5.47 -1.20 9.69
N ALA A 44 5.20 -1.59 10.94
CA ALA A 44 4.42 -0.78 11.88
C ALA A 44 5.15 0.52 12.26
N GLU A 45 6.47 0.50 12.39
CA GLU A 45 7.27 1.70 12.60
C GLU A 45 7.24 2.61 11.38
N MET A 46 7.38 2.06 10.17
CA MET A 46 7.29 2.82 8.91
C MET A 46 5.90 3.45 8.68
N GLN A 47 4.84 2.81 9.17
CA GLN A 47 3.50 3.40 9.16
C GLN A 47 3.39 4.56 10.14
N LYS A 48 3.98 4.43 11.34
CA LYS A 48 3.94 5.46 12.39
C LYS A 48 4.81 6.68 12.06
N ASP A 49 6.00 6.47 11.52
CA ASP A 49 6.90 7.56 11.16
C ASP A 49 6.49 8.27 9.86
N GLY A 50 5.61 7.65 9.08
CA GLY A 50 5.09 8.19 7.83
C GLY A 50 5.96 7.88 6.61
N THR A 51 7.02 7.07 6.74
CA THR A 51 7.81 6.61 5.61
C THR A 51 6.96 5.83 4.61
N LEU A 52 6.01 5.02 5.09
CA LEU A 52 5.09 4.27 4.22
C LEU A 52 4.18 5.20 3.40
N LYS A 53 3.68 6.26 4.03
CA LYS A 53 2.92 7.32 3.35
C LYS A 53 3.77 8.04 2.31
N ALA A 54 5.00 8.43 2.64
CA ALA A 54 5.91 9.10 1.71
C ALA A 54 6.24 8.23 0.48
N LEU A 55 6.44 6.91 0.69
CA LEU A 55 6.60 5.95 -0.39
C LEU A 55 5.34 5.85 -1.25
N SER A 56 4.16 5.81 -0.62
CA SER A 56 2.89 5.75 -1.33
C SER A 56 2.66 6.98 -2.21
N GLU A 57 2.90 8.17 -1.67
CA GLU A 57 2.78 9.42 -2.43
C GLU A 57 3.78 9.48 -3.58
N LYS A 58 5.02 9.00 -3.37
CA LYS A 58 6.04 8.96 -4.43
C LYS A 58 5.66 8.06 -5.60
N TRP A 59 5.12 6.88 -5.34
CA TRP A 59 4.87 5.86 -6.38
C TRP A 59 3.44 5.90 -6.94
N PHE A 60 2.45 6.20 -6.11
CA PHE A 60 1.04 6.20 -6.49
C PHE A 60 0.45 7.61 -6.60
N GLY A 61 1.12 8.64 -6.06
CA GLY A 61 0.61 10.01 -6.05
C GLY A 61 -0.58 10.22 -5.10
N ALA A 62 -0.85 9.25 -4.23
CA ALA A 62 -1.86 9.28 -3.19
C ALA A 62 -1.43 8.31 -2.08
N ASP A 63 -1.96 8.50 -0.89
CA ASP A 63 -1.75 7.57 0.21
C ASP A 63 -2.67 6.35 0.03
N VAL A 64 -2.08 5.19 -0.28
CA VAL A 64 -2.75 3.90 -0.44
C VAL A 64 -2.50 2.98 0.75
N THR A 65 -1.91 3.51 1.82
CA THR A 65 -1.56 2.77 3.04
C THR A 65 -2.67 2.82 4.11
N GLN A 66 -3.72 3.63 3.89
CA GLN A 66 -4.89 3.76 4.74
C GLN A 66 -5.97 2.71 4.48
#